data_AF-A0A368N168-F1
#
_entry.id   AF-A0A368N168-F1
#
_cell.length_a   1.000
_cell.length_b   1.000
_cell.length_c   1.000
_cell.angle_alpha   90.00
_cell.angle_beta   90.00
_cell.angle_gamma   90.00
#
_symmetry.space_group_name_H-M   'P 1'
#
loop_
_entity.id
_entity.type
_entity.pdbx_description
1 polymer ?
#
loop_
_entity_poly.entity_id
_entity_poly.type
_entity_poly.pdbx_seq_one_letter_code
_entity_poly.pdbx_strand_id
1 'polypeptide(L)'
;MHMLIHVLVPAADAIEAVGTARFALDRLIGIGEGASTAFDYYKTLDESTARYRDHPRYGGLDPAHRLSSVTGEQLLDDAVEAQTTWFVETVATLREKLDTLDPAELMDDVDLARYDCYRLGQFAGPSVWVYDEHGAGLHSRSAVDRYIEDRGSDSLWVVPADFLPRLASAVDASERVRERAAHLCDSEAVASLANGRKPAGVAAGCLYFAARELDGYGAVTQSELAAAARISDVSLQHVWQNLQELALPAWPTPESSARTDTERRSP
;
A
#
# COMPACT_ATOMS: atom_id res chain seq x y z
N MET A 1 -6.65 -0.27 -2.17
CA MET A 1 -5.66 -1.08 -2.89
C MET A 1 -4.78 -1.72 -1.86
N HIS A 2 -4.64 -3.02 -1.94
CA HIS A 2 -4.04 -3.81 -0.90
C HIS A 2 -2.95 -4.63 -1.58
N MET A 3 -1.73 -4.10 -1.54
CA MET A 3 -0.55 -4.83 -1.98
C MET A 3 -0.17 -5.72 -0.81
N LEU A 4 -0.23 -7.03 -1.02
CA LEU A 4 0.28 -7.96 -0.04
C LEU A 4 1.79 -8.02 -0.22
N ILE A 5 2.51 -7.31 0.62
CA ILE A 5 3.95 -7.53 0.74
C ILE A 5 4.18 -8.58 1.81
N HIS A 6 5.36 -9.16 1.81
CA HIS A 6 5.73 -10.22 2.73
C HIS A 6 7.01 -9.82 3.44
N VAL A 7 7.01 -9.92 4.76
CA VAL A 7 8.22 -9.73 5.56
C VAL A 7 8.74 -11.10 5.96
N LEU A 8 9.98 -11.41 5.57
CA LEU A 8 10.68 -12.60 6.00
C LEU A 8 11.41 -12.32 7.31
N VAL A 9 10.99 -12.99 8.37
CA VAL A 9 11.50 -12.72 9.72
C VAL A 9 11.96 -14.01 10.41
N PRO A 10 13.10 -14.00 11.12
CA PRO A 10 13.44 -15.07 12.04
C PRO A 10 12.56 -14.98 13.29
N ALA A 11 11.97 -16.10 13.71
CA ALA A 11 11.15 -16.16 14.93
C ALA A 11 10.97 -17.61 15.44
N ALA A 12 10.80 -17.77 16.74
CA ALA A 12 10.48 -19.05 17.36
C ALA A 12 9.02 -19.47 17.12
N ASP A 13 8.11 -18.51 17.11
CA ASP A 13 6.68 -18.71 16.94
C ASP A 13 5.99 -17.59 16.13
N ALA A 14 4.70 -17.79 15.83
CA ALA A 14 3.92 -16.87 15.01
C ALA A 14 3.73 -15.49 15.66
N ILE A 15 3.67 -15.42 17.00
CA ILE A 15 3.45 -14.16 17.72
C ILE A 15 4.72 -13.32 17.63
N GLU A 16 5.88 -13.94 17.86
CA GLU A 16 7.18 -13.29 17.67
C GLU A 16 7.37 -12.87 16.21
N ALA A 17 7.00 -13.71 15.24
CA ALA A 17 7.09 -13.36 13.82
C ALA A 17 6.31 -12.07 13.49
N VAL A 18 5.05 -11.97 13.91
CA VAL A 18 4.25 -10.75 13.69
C VAL A 18 4.87 -9.55 14.40
N GLY A 19 5.38 -9.72 15.63
CA GLY A 19 6.06 -8.65 16.36
C GLY A 19 7.32 -8.12 15.66
N THR A 20 8.19 -9.02 15.19
CA THR A 20 9.39 -8.68 14.43
C THR A 20 9.05 -8.05 13.09
N ALA A 21 8.02 -8.55 12.40
CA ALA A 21 7.57 -7.97 11.16
C ALA A 21 7.03 -6.54 11.35
N ARG A 22 6.25 -6.27 12.42
CA ARG A 22 5.81 -4.90 12.75
C ARG A 22 6.98 -3.92 12.86
N PHE A 23 8.10 -4.33 13.46
CA PHE A 23 9.30 -3.50 13.51
C PHE A 23 9.83 -3.13 12.11
N ALA A 24 9.87 -4.09 11.18
CA ALA A 24 10.24 -3.82 9.79
C ALA A 24 9.22 -2.90 9.09
N LEU A 25 7.92 -3.16 9.30
CA LEU A 25 6.82 -2.42 8.68
C LEU A 25 6.76 -0.96 9.17
N ASP A 26 7.01 -0.71 10.46
CA ASP A 26 7.13 0.63 11.06
C ASP A 26 8.23 1.44 10.36
N ARG A 27 9.37 0.82 10.09
CA ARG A 27 10.46 1.47 9.34
C ARG A 27 10.08 1.77 7.90
N LEU A 28 9.17 1.02 7.29
CA LEU A 28 8.71 1.25 5.92
C LEU A 28 7.71 2.42 5.82
N ILE A 29 7.11 2.83 6.95
CA ILE A 29 6.20 3.98 7.05
C ILE A 29 6.84 5.20 7.73
N GLY A 30 8.16 5.20 7.90
CA GLY A 30 8.90 6.35 8.43
C GLY A 30 9.06 6.38 9.96
N ILE A 31 8.80 5.29 10.68
CA ILE A 31 8.95 5.21 12.14
C ILE A 31 10.30 4.55 12.49
N GLY A 32 11.10 5.23 13.34
CA GLY A 32 12.37 4.71 13.87
C GLY A 32 13.63 5.22 13.15
N GLU A 33 14.82 4.86 13.67
CA GLU A 33 16.11 5.31 13.11
C GLU A 33 16.45 4.61 11.80
N GLY A 34 16.74 5.37 10.74
CA GLY A 34 17.00 4.80 9.41
C GLY A 34 15.74 4.31 8.70
N ALA A 35 14.57 4.81 9.10
CA ALA A 35 13.30 4.53 8.45
C ALA A 35 13.26 5.07 7.01
N SER A 36 12.49 4.38 6.18
CA SER A 36 12.11 4.79 4.82
C SER A 36 10.64 5.23 4.81
N THR A 37 10.26 6.12 3.91
CA THR A 37 8.85 6.48 3.66
C THR A 37 8.30 5.72 2.46
N ALA A 38 8.63 4.42 2.39
CA ALA A 38 8.27 3.54 1.30
C ALA A 38 6.76 3.36 1.17
N PHE A 39 6.04 3.42 2.28
CA PHE A 39 4.58 3.35 2.36
C PHE A 39 4.01 4.41 3.29
N ASP A 40 2.71 4.70 3.13
CA ASP A 40 2.00 5.68 3.97
C ASP A 40 1.43 5.02 5.23
N TYR A 41 1.03 3.75 5.15
CA TYR A 41 0.47 2.95 6.22
C TYR A 41 0.47 1.45 5.86
N TYR A 42 0.37 0.57 6.85
CA TYR A 42 0.23 -0.88 6.70
C TYR A 42 -0.81 -1.46 7.66
N LYS A 43 -1.43 -2.59 7.30
CA LYS A 43 -2.20 -3.43 8.23
C LYS A 43 -1.65 -4.85 8.21
N THR A 44 -1.38 -5.42 9.38
CA THR A 44 -1.10 -6.86 9.50
C THR A 44 -2.42 -7.65 9.53
N LEU A 45 -2.41 -8.92 9.14
CA LEU A 45 -3.65 -9.71 9.04
C LEU A 45 -4.29 -10.02 10.41
N ASP A 46 -3.53 -9.99 11.51
CA ASP A 46 -4.05 -10.13 12.88
C ASP A 46 -4.87 -8.91 13.35
N GLU A 47 -4.58 -7.73 12.80
CA GLU A 47 -5.31 -6.48 13.06
C GLU A 47 -6.55 -6.31 12.17
N SER A 48 -6.76 -7.25 11.25
CA SER A 48 -7.71 -7.07 10.17
C SER A 48 -9.16 -7.24 10.65
N THR A 49 -9.98 -6.21 10.42
CA THR A 49 -11.43 -6.21 10.70
C THR A 49 -12.12 -7.31 9.87
N ALA A 50 -13.34 -7.71 10.25
CA ALA A 50 -14.10 -8.80 9.58
C ALA A 50 -14.10 -8.74 8.05
N ARG A 51 -14.05 -7.52 7.48
CA ARG A 51 -13.99 -7.26 6.04
C ARG A 51 -12.76 -7.84 5.32
N TYR A 52 -11.62 -8.00 5.99
CA TYR A 52 -10.41 -8.59 5.43
C TYR A 52 -10.40 -10.11 5.64
N ARG A 53 -10.86 -10.56 6.81
CA ARG A 53 -11.01 -11.99 7.13
C ARG A 53 -11.97 -12.72 6.18
N ASP A 54 -12.92 -12.00 5.58
CA ASP A 54 -13.87 -12.54 4.59
C ASP A 54 -13.56 -12.09 3.15
N HIS A 55 -12.46 -11.36 2.92
CA HIS A 55 -12.09 -10.92 1.57
C HIS A 55 -11.58 -12.12 0.77
N PRO A 56 -12.04 -12.37 -0.48
CA PRO A 56 -11.64 -13.54 -1.27
C PRO A 56 -10.12 -13.73 -1.46
N ARG A 57 -9.35 -12.65 -1.25
CA ARG A 57 -7.88 -12.63 -1.35
C ARG A 57 -7.15 -12.89 -0.03
N TYR A 58 -7.78 -12.61 1.12
CA TYR A 58 -7.15 -12.66 2.45
C TYR A 58 -7.86 -13.62 3.41
N GLY A 59 -9.02 -14.15 2.99
CA GLY A 59 -9.85 -14.98 3.82
C GLY A 59 -9.21 -16.32 4.10
N GLY A 60 -9.05 -16.60 5.40
CA GLY A 60 -8.44 -17.84 5.89
C GLY A 60 -6.91 -17.86 5.90
N LEU A 61 -6.22 -16.75 5.62
CA LEU A 61 -4.78 -16.65 5.84
C LEU A 61 -4.47 -16.35 7.30
N ASP A 62 -3.51 -17.08 7.87
CA ASP A 62 -3.01 -16.79 9.20
C ASP A 62 -2.10 -15.55 9.16
N PRO A 63 -1.95 -14.81 10.27
CA PRO A 63 -1.09 -13.64 10.32
C PRO A 63 0.39 -13.90 10.05
N ALA A 64 0.85 -15.13 10.23
CA ALA A 64 2.20 -15.56 9.94
C ALA A 64 2.23 -17.05 9.60
N HIS A 65 3.08 -17.42 8.65
CA HIS A 65 3.30 -18.82 8.26
C HIS A 65 4.78 -19.16 8.37
N ARG A 66 5.11 -20.35 8.89
CA ARG A 66 6.50 -20.87 8.78
C ARG A 66 6.88 -20.96 7.32
N LEU A 67 8.08 -20.53 6.96
CA LEU A 67 8.56 -20.62 5.59
C LEU A 67 8.61 -22.09 5.10
N SER A 68 8.95 -23.02 6.00
CA SER A 68 8.96 -24.47 5.72
C SER A 68 7.56 -25.11 5.59
N SER A 69 6.48 -24.34 5.76
CA SER A 69 5.12 -24.83 5.50
C SER A 69 4.73 -24.62 4.04
N VAL A 70 3.88 -25.49 3.50
CA VAL A 70 3.37 -25.39 2.11
C VAL A 70 2.78 -24.00 1.84
N THR A 71 2.02 -23.45 2.78
CA THR A 71 1.43 -22.11 2.64
C THR A 71 2.50 -21.01 2.67
N GLY A 72 3.48 -21.11 3.57
CA GLY A 72 4.56 -20.11 3.66
C GLY A 72 5.45 -20.09 2.41
N GLU A 73 5.80 -21.27 1.89
CA GLU A 73 6.54 -21.42 0.64
C GLU A 73 5.76 -20.83 -0.54
N GLN A 74 4.48 -21.17 -0.68
CA GLN A 74 3.63 -20.64 -1.76
C GLN A 74 3.49 -19.11 -1.69
N LEU A 75 3.27 -18.54 -0.51
CA LEU A 75 3.16 -17.08 -0.34
C LEU A 75 4.44 -16.37 -0.80
N LEU A 76 5.61 -16.92 -0.46
CA LEU A 76 6.88 -16.36 -0.89
C LEU A 76 7.10 -16.51 -2.39
N ASP A 77 6.81 -17.69 -2.95
CA ASP A 77 6.95 -17.94 -4.39
C ASP A 77 6.06 -17.01 -5.20
N ASP A 78 4.78 -16.86 -4.81
CA ASP A 78 3.83 -15.95 -5.46
C ASP A 78 4.33 -14.49 -5.41
N ALA A 79 4.90 -14.07 -4.28
CA ALA A 79 5.44 -12.71 -4.12
C ALA A 79 6.66 -12.48 -5.03
N VAL A 80 7.57 -13.46 -5.12
CA VAL A 80 8.75 -13.37 -5.98
C VAL A 80 8.37 -13.43 -7.46
N GLU A 81 7.41 -14.27 -7.84
CA GLU A 81 6.90 -14.35 -9.20
C GLU A 81 6.23 -13.04 -9.63
N ALA A 82 5.38 -12.46 -8.77
CA ALA A 82 4.74 -11.18 -9.02
C ALA A 82 5.77 -10.05 -9.21
N GLN A 83 6.79 -10.00 -8.34
CA GLN A 83 7.87 -9.02 -8.44
C GLN A 83 8.68 -9.20 -9.74
N THR A 84 8.99 -10.45 -10.11
CA THR A 84 9.75 -10.78 -11.32
C THR A 84 8.99 -10.39 -12.58
N THR A 85 7.70 -10.75 -12.63
CA THR A 85 6.80 -10.41 -13.75
C THR A 85 6.72 -8.89 -13.90
N TRP A 86 6.45 -8.18 -12.80
CA TRP A 86 6.41 -6.71 -12.81
C TRP A 86 7.73 -6.10 -13.32
N PHE A 87 8.88 -6.62 -12.87
CA PHE A 87 10.19 -6.11 -13.28
C PHE A 87 10.44 -6.30 -14.78
N VAL A 88 10.16 -7.51 -15.31
CA VAL A 88 10.36 -7.83 -16.72
C VAL A 88 9.48 -6.95 -17.62
N GLU A 89 8.21 -6.79 -17.28
CA GLU A 89 7.28 -5.93 -18.03
C GLU A 89 7.70 -4.46 -17.98
N THR A 90 8.15 -3.98 -16.81
CA THR A 90 8.62 -2.60 -16.64
C THR A 90 9.88 -2.35 -17.47
N VAL A 91 10.85 -3.28 -17.48
CA VAL A 91 12.05 -3.18 -18.32
C VAL A 91 11.69 -3.17 -19.80
N ALA A 92 10.77 -4.04 -20.24
CA ALA A 92 10.33 -4.08 -21.63
C ALA A 92 9.71 -2.75 -22.06
N THR A 93 8.82 -2.22 -21.23
CA THR A 93 8.16 -0.93 -21.46
C THR A 93 9.18 0.21 -21.49
N LEU A 94 10.12 0.23 -20.54
CA LEU A 94 11.15 1.26 -20.47
C LEU A 94 12.09 1.23 -21.68
N ARG A 95 12.42 0.05 -22.21
CA ARG A 95 13.22 -0.07 -23.43
C ARG A 95 12.52 0.57 -24.63
N GLU A 96 11.22 0.32 -24.80
CA GLU A 96 10.44 0.95 -25.86
C GLU A 96 10.43 2.49 -25.74
N LYS A 97 10.29 3.02 -24.53
CA LYS A 97 10.38 4.46 -24.27
C LYS A 97 11.77 5.02 -24.58
N LEU A 98 12.83 4.34 -24.18
CA LEU A 98 14.20 4.79 -24.41
C LEU A 98 14.64 4.70 -25.87
N ASP A 99 14.03 3.81 -26.66
CA ASP A 99 14.28 3.72 -28.10
C ASP A 99 13.53 4.80 -28.90
N THR A 100 12.48 5.40 -28.32
CA THR A 100 11.59 6.36 -29.00
C THR A 100 11.82 7.81 -28.57
N LEU A 101 12.09 8.07 -27.29
CA LEU A 101 12.21 9.41 -26.73
C LEU A 101 13.63 9.95 -26.89
N ASP A 102 13.75 11.23 -27.24
CA ASP A 102 15.03 11.93 -27.23
C ASP A 102 15.45 12.39 -25.81
N PRO A 103 16.71 12.81 -25.60
CA PRO A 103 17.16 13.24 -24.28
C PRO A 103 16.39 14.43 -23.68
N ALA A 104 15.84 15.34 -24.49
CA ALA A 104 15.06 16.46 -23.98
C ALA A 104 13.67 15.98 -23.51
N GLU A 105 13.02 15.12 -24.29
CA GLU A 105 11.74 14.48 -23.92
C GLU A 105 11.90 13.63 -22.65
N LEU A 106 13.00 12.87 -22.53
CA LEU A 106 13.33 12.16 -21.30
C LEU A 106 13.57 13.11 -20.13
N MET A 107 14.22 14.26 -20.34
CA MET A 107 14.42 15.24 -19.26
C MET A 107 13.10 15.84 -18.78
N ASP A 108 12.17 16.07 -19.70
CA ASP A 108 10.83 16.62 -19.43
C ASP A 108 9.84 15.55 -18.89
N ASP A 109 10.31 14.33 -18.65
CA ASP A 109 9.53 13.19 -18.15
C ASP A 109 8.34 12.83 -19.04
N VAL A 110 8.52 12.97 -20.37
CA VAL A 110 7.51 12.54 -21.34
C VAL A 110 7.23 11.06 -21.14
N ASP A 111 5.93 10.72 -21.11
CA ASP A 111 5.42 9.38 -20.84
C ASP A 111 5.96 8.77 -19.53
N LEU A 112 6.30 9.59 -18.53
CA LEU A 112 6.75 9.14 -17.21
C LEU A 112 8.03 8.28 -17.26
N ALA A 113 8.88 8.46 -18.28
CA ALA A 113 10.07 7.63 -18.46
C ALA A 113 11.07 7.75 -17.31
N ARG A 114 11.24 8.93 -16.70
CA ARG A 114 12.10 9.11 -15.52
C ARG A 114 11.49 8.46 -14.29
N TYR A 115 10.16 8.52 -14.17
CA TYR A 115 9.46 7.85 -13.08
C TYR A 115 9.59 6.32 -13.16
N ASP A 116 9.51 5.73 -14.35
CA ASP A 116 9.74 4.30 -14.54
C ASP A 116 11.18 3.89 -14.19
N CYS A 117 12.17 4.70 -14.57
CA CYS A 117 13.57 4.54 -14.13
C CYS A 117 13.69 4.59 -12.60
N TYR A 118 13.05 5.58 -11.96
CA TYR A 118 13.04 5.70 -10.50
C TYR A 118 12.44 4.47 -9.85
N ARG A 119 11.27 4.00 -10.31
CA ARG A 119 10.59 2.81 -9.78
C ARG A 119 11.41 1.54 -9.90
N LEU A 120 12.10 1.37 -11.03
CA LEU A 120 12.98 0.25 -11.27
C LEU A 120 14.18 0.23 -10.31
N GLY A 121 14.65 1.41 -9.89
CA GLY A 121 15.75 1.56 -8.94
C GLY A 121 15.35 1.64 -7.47
N GLN A 122 14.07 1.46 -7.11
CA GLN A 122 13.62 1.57 -5.72
C GLN A 122 14.11 0.40 -4.86
N PHE A 123 14.77 0.71 -3.74
CA PHE A 123 15.14 -0.26 -2.71
C PHE A 123 14.02 -0.53 -1.69
N ALA A 124 12.99 0.32 -1.68
CA ALA A 124 11.78 0.15 -0.92
C ALA A 124 10.66 0.92 -1.62
N GLY A 125 9.44 0.37 -1.64
CA GLY A 125 8.26 1.06 -2.17
C GLY A 125 7.32 0.11 -2.91
N PRO A 126 6.38 0.64 -3.70
CA PRO A 126 5.31 -0.13 -4.35
C PRO A 126 5.78 -1.07 -5.47
N SER A 127 7.09 -1.17 -5.71
CA SER A 127 7.72 -2.13 -6.60
C SER A 127 8.48 -3.25 -5.87
N VAL A 128 8.30 -3.36 -4.55
CA VAL A 128 8.96 -4.37 -3.73
C VAL A 128 7.90 -5.19 -3.00
N TRP A 129 7.96 -6.51 -3.15
CA TRP A 129 6.96 -7.44 -2.60
C TRP A 129 7.48 -8.25 -1.42
N VAL A 130 8.80 -8.29 -1.24
CA VAL A 130 9.45 -9.05 -0.17
C VAL A 130 10.45 -8.17 0.55
N TYR A 131 10.39 -8.17 1.87
CA TYR A 131 11.24 -7.40 2.77
C TYR A 131 11.86 -8.30 3.84
N ASP A 132 12.99 -7.89 4.38
CA ASP A 132 13.59 -8.53 5.55
C ASP A 132 13.11 -7.94 6.89
N GLU A 133 13.63 -8.45 8.01
CA GLU A 133 13.28 -8.00 9.35
C GLU A 133 13.74 -6.57 9.69
N HIS A 134 14.52 -5.96 8.80
CA HIS A 134 15.01 -4.59 8.91
C HIS A 134 14.31 -3.63 7.93
N GLY A 135 13.39 -4.12 7.12
CA GLY A 135 12.68 -3.35 6.10
C GLY A 135 13.52 -3.11 4.83
N ALA A 136 14.59 -3.87 4.60
CA ALA A 136 15.30 -3.85 3.33
C ALA A 136 14.58 -4.72 2.30
N GLY A 137 14.44 -4.23 1.07
CA GLY A 137 13.78 -4.97 0.00
C GLY A 137 14.64 -6.11 -0.56
N LEU A 138 14.02 -7.27 -0.75
CA LEU A 138 14.63 -8.45 -1.38
C LEU A 138 14.22 -8.51 -2.87
N HIS A 139 14.94 -7.77 -3.71
CA HIS A 139 14.50 -7.42 -5.08
C HIS A 139 14.62 -8.53 -6.14
N SER A 140 15.14 -9.70 -5.80
CA SER A 140 15.29 -10.80 -6.75
C SER A 140 15.19 -12.14 -6.03
N ARG A 141 14.88 -13.19 -6.79
CA ARG A 141 14.95 -14.57 -6.30
C ARG A 141 16.30 -14.86 -5.63
N SER A 142 17.41 -14.46 -6.25
CA SER A 142 18.74 -14.62 -5.67
C SER A 142 18.99 -13.84 -4.38
N ALA A 143 18.31 -12.70 -4.18
CA ALA A 143 18.40 -11.95 -2.92
C ALA A 143 17.63 -12.66 -1.81
N VAL A 144 16.44 -13.18 -2.14
CA VAL A 144 15.60 -13.99 -1.25
C VAL A 144 16.30 -15.29 -0.87
N ASP A 145 16.82 -16.04 -1.85
CA ASP A 145 17.52 -17.31 -1.63
C ASP A 145 18.72 -17.11 -0.70
N ARG A 146 19.55 -16.09 -0.96
CA ARG A 146 20.70 -15.76 -0.09
C ARG A 146 20.26 -15.44 1.34
N TYR A 147 19.20 -14.65 1.49
CA TYR A 147 18.66 -14.29 2.80
C TYR A 147 18.19 -15.53 3.58
N ILE A 148 17.57 -16.49 2.89
CA ILE A 148 17.12 -17.77 3.47
C ILE A 148 18.31 -18.65 3.83
N GLU A 149 19.31 -18.76 2.96
CA GLU A 149 20.54 -19.52 3.20
C GLU A 149 21.29 -19.01 4.44
N ASP A 150 21.39 -17.69 4.60
CA ASP A 150 22.12 -17.07 5.71
C ASP A 150 21.44 -17.29 7.08
N ARG A 151 20.11 -17.38 7.12
CA ARG A 151 19.32 -17.51 8.38
C ARG A 151 18.83 -18.93 8.66
N GLY A 152 18.73 -19.77 7.64
CA GLY A 152 18.15 -21.11 7.71
C GLY A 152 16.61 -21.09 7.68
N SER A 153 16.03 -21.75 6.67
CA SER A 153 14.59 -21.77 6.39
C SER A 153 13.72 -22.19 7.59
N ASP A 154 14.18 -23.11 8.44
CA ASP A 154 13.41 -23.61 9.59
C ASP A 154 13.11 -22.55 10.66
N SER A 155 13.93 -21.49 10.71
CA SER A 155 13.76 -20.37 11.65
C SER A 155 12.92 -19.23 11.07
N LEU A 156 12.64 -19.26 9.77
CA LEU A 156 12.02 -18.16 9.06
C LEU A 156 10.50 -18.30 8.99
N TRP A 157 9.87 -17.14 9.06
CA TRP A 157 8.44 -16.95 8.89
C TRP A 157 8.18 -15.93 7.80
N VAL A 158 7.08 -16.13 7.10
CA VAL A 158 6.54 -15.20 6.11
C VAL A 158 5.36 -14.52 6.77
N VAL A 159 5.46 -13.20 6.95
CA VAL A 159 4.39 -12.37 7.50
C VAL A 159 3.78 -11.54 6.37
N PRO A 160 2.60 -11.91 5.87
CA PRO A 160 1.88 -11.09 4.91
C PRO A 160 1.36 -9.83 5.60
N ALA A 161 1.61 -8.69 4.96
CA ALA A 161 1.11 -7.41 5.41
C ALA A 161 0.52 -6.65 4.24
N ASP A 162 -0.58 -5.97 4.52
CA ASP A 162 -1.40 -5.35 3.53
C ASP A 162 -1.16 -3.84 3.45
N PHE A 163 -0.94 -3.35 2.24
CA PHE A 163 -0.48 -2.00 1.97
C PHE A 163 -1.39 -1.20 1.06
N LEU A 164 -1.67 0.03 1.48
CA LEU A 164 -2.17 1.07 0.59
C LEU A 164 -0.97 1.78 -0.06
N PRO A 165 -0.90 1.86 -1.39
CA PRO A 165 0.17 2.58 -2.10
C PRO A 165 0.19 4.07 -1.70
N ARG A 166 1.35 4.71 -1.92
CA ARG A 166 1.69 6.13 -1.65
C ARG A 166 0.83 7.19 -2.38
N LEU A 167 -0.48 6.99 -2.48
CA LEU A 167 -1.40 7.89 -3.14
C LEU A 167 -1.54 9.19 -2.36
N ALA A 168 -1.52 9.13 -1.03
CA ALA A 168 -1.63 10.31 -0.18
C ALA A 168 -0.32 11.11 -0.17
N SER A 169 0.82 10.43 -0.04
CA SER A 169 2.13 11.09 -0.15
C SER A 169 2.40 11.69 -1.52
N ALA A 170 1.92 11.07 -2.61
CA ALA A 170 2.13 11.59 -3.97
C ALA A 170 1.46 12.97 -4.21
N VAL A 171 0.53 13.36 -3.34
CA VAL A 171 -0.23 14.62 -3.44
C VAL A 171 -0.12 15.46 -2.18
N ASP A 172 0.88 15.18 -1.33
CA ASP A 172 1.09 15.85 -0.04
C ASP A 172 -0.20 15.97 0.79
N ALA A 173 -1.05 14.94 0.77
CA ALA A 173 -2.32 14.96 1.48
C ALA A 173 -2.07 15.12 2.99
N SER A 174 -2.81 16.03 3.61
CA SER A 174 -2.76 16.23 5.06
C SER A 174 -3.23 14.99 5.82
N GLU A 175 -2.77 14.82 7.06
CA GLU A 175 -3.12 13.66 7.88
C GLU A 175 -4.64 13.47 8.00
N ARG A 176 -5.39 14.56 8.18
CA ARG A 176 -6.86 14.53 8.23
C ARG A 176 -7.50 13.97 6.95
N VAL A 177 -6.92 14.29 5.79
CA VAL A 177 -7.38 13.75 4.49
C VAL A 177 -7.05 12.26 4.37
N ARG A 178 -5.88 11.82 4.86
CA ARG A 178 -5.48 10.41 4.89
C ARG A 178 -6.43 9.59 5.74
N GLU A 179 -6.66 10.03 6.98
CA GLU A 179 -7.56 9.35 7.92
C GLU A 179 -8.99 9.27 7.35
N ARG A 180 -9.48 10.36 6.74
CA ARG A 180 -10.81 10.35 6.11
C ARG A 180 -10.87 9.40 4.91
N ALA A 181 -9.86 9.43 4.04
CA ALA A 181 -9.82 8.54 2.89
C ALA A 181 -9.76 7.07 3.31
N ALA A 182 -9.01 6.75 4.38
CA ALA A 182 -8.98 5.42 4.97
C ALA A 182 -10.36 5.01 5.52
N HIS A 183 -11.03 5.90 6.27
CA HIS A 183 -12.38 5.66 6.78
C HIS A 183 -13.41 5.42 5.66
N LEU A 184 -13.29 6.16 4.54
CA LEU A 184 -14.11 5.92 3.35
C LEU A 184 -13.83 4.55 2.73
N CYS A 185 -12.55 4.21 2.53
CA CYS A 185 -12.13 2.92 1.98
C CYS A 185 -12.66 1.74 2.81
N ASP A 186 -12.69 1.88 4.12
CA ASP A 186 -13.15 0.88 5.08
C ASP A 186 -14.70 0.80 5.21
N SER A 187 -15.47 1.64 4.52
CA SER A 187 -16.94 1.60 4.53
C SER A 187 -17.59 0.57 3.58
N GLU A 188 -18.74 0.00 3.95
CA GLU A 188 -19.49 -0.97 3.12
C GLU A 188 -19.94 -0.39 1.78
N ALA A 189 -20.31 0.89 1.75
CA ALA A 189 -20.70 1.60 0.54
C ALA A 189 -19.58 1.59 -0.51
N VAL A 190 -18.34 1.87 -0.08
CA VAL A 190 -17.16 1.86 -0.96
C VAL A 190 -16.72 0.43 -1.31
N ALA A 191 -16.95 -0.54 -0.42
CA ALA A 191 -16.70 -1.95 -0.71
C ALA A 191 -17.47 -2.42 -1.95
N SER A 192 -18.76 -2.06 -2.03
CA SER A 192 -19.62 -2.40 -3.16
C SER A 192 -19.15 -1.75 -4.46
N LEU A 193 -18.69 -0.49 -4.38
CA LEU A 193 -18.15 0.24 -5.53
C LEU A 193 -16.83 -0.36 -6.06
N ALA A 194 -16.04 -0.99 -5.20
CA ALA A 194 -14.74 -1.56 -5.58
C ALA A 194 -14.85 -2.84 -6.43
N ASN A 195 -16.02 -3.50 -6.43
CA ASN A 195 -16.24 -4.71 -7.23
C ASN A 195 -16.06 -4.42 -8.73
N GLY A 196 -15.12 -5.13 -9.36
CA GLY A 196 -14.81 -4.97 -10.79
C GLY A 196 -14.01 -3.71 -11.16
N ARG A 197 -13.53 -2.91 -10.19
CA ARG A 197 -12.70 -1.72 -10.42
C ARG A 197 -11.27 -1.90 -9.92
N LYS A 198 -10.33 -1.15 -10.51
CA LYS A 198 -8.95 -1.09 -10.00
C LYS A 198 -8.95 -0.51 -8.58
N PRO A 199 -8.46 -1.23 -7.55
CA PRO A 199 -8.47 -0.75 -6.16
C PRO A 199 -7.67 0.54 -5.93
N ALA A 200 -6.67 0.82 -6.76
CA ALA A 200 -5.89 2.06 -6.73
C ALA A 200 -6.77 3.26 -7.10
N GLY A 201 -7.62 3.09 -8.12
CA GLY A 201 -8.55 4.10 -8.58
C GLY A 201 -9.64 4.40 -7.55
N VAL A 202 -10.10 3.38 -6.83
CA VAL A 202 -11.04 3.55 -5.71
C VAL A 202 -10.40 4.32 -4.57
N ALA A 203 -9.19 3.95 -4.15
CA ALA A 203 -8.45 4.64 -3.11
C ALA A 203 -8.11 6.10 -3.48
N ALA A 204 -7.71 6.34 -4.74
CA ALA A 204 -7.52 7.68 -5.29
C ALA A 204 -8.82 8.48 -5.29
N GLY A 205 -9.94 7.86 -5.66
CA GLY A 205 -11.26 8.48 -5.58
C GLY A 205 -11.63 8.86 -4.15
N CYS A 206 -11.36 8.00 -3.17
CA CYS A 206 -11.57 8.27 -1.75
C CYS A 206 -10.67 9.40 -1.23
N LEU A 207 -9.39 9.44 -1.65
CA LEU A 207 -8.47 10.54 -1.32
C LEU A 207 -8.93 11.86 -1.92
N TYR A 208 -9.34 11.86 -3.18
CA TYR A 208 -9.86 13.04 -3.83
C TYR A 208 -11.15 13.53 -3.17
N PHE A 209 -12.07 12.60 -2.86
CA PHE A 209 -13.31 12.91 -2.15
C PHE A 209 -13.03 13.51 -0.77
N ALA A 210 -12.16 12.88 0.03
CA ALA A 210 -11.75 13.36 1.35
C ALA A 210 -11.12 14.76 1.29
N ALA A 211 -10.25 15.00 0.30
CA ALA A 211 -9.63 16.30 0.09
C ALA A 211 -10.67 17.38 -0.26
N ARG A 212 -11.71 17.05 -1.04
CA ARG A 212 -12.82 17.96 -1.34
C ARG A 212 -13.73 18.20 -0.13
N GLU A 213 -14.02 17.18 0.67
CA GLU A 213 -14.93 17.26 1.81
C GLU A 213 -14.35 18.07 2.98
N LEU A 214 -13.04 18.00 3.20
CA LEU A 214 -12.36 18.63 4.34
C LEU A 214 -11.75 20.01 4.04
N ASP A 215 -12.24 20.69 3.00
CA ASP A 215 -11.72 21.99 2.53
C ASP A 215 -10.21 22.02 2.22
N GLY A 216 -9.60 20.86 1.93
CA GLY A 216 -8.23 20.73 1.40
C GLY A 216 -8.13 21.08 -0.09
N TYR A 217 -9.01 21.97 -0.56
CA TYR A 217 -9.29 22.21 -1.97
C TYR A 217 -8.10 22.92 -2.64
N GLY A 218 -7.39 22.23 -3.53
CA GLY A 218 -6.34 22.81 -4.38
C GLY A 218 -4.95 22.16 -4.28
N ALA A 219 -4.65 21.44 -3.18
CA ALA A 219 -3.38 20.71 -3.05
C ALA A 219 -3.38 19.34 -3.73
N VAL A 220 -4.57 18.74 -3.90
CA VAL A 220 -4.74 17.39 -4.46
C VAL A 220 -5.55 17.46 -5.75
N THR A 221 -4.93 17.15 -6.88
CA THR A 221 -5.62 17.12 -8.17
C THR A 221 -6.01 15.69 -8.60
N GLN A 222 -7.00 15.60 -9.51
CA GLN A 222 -7.36 14.30 -10.10
C GLN A 222 -6.23 13.75 -10.95
N SER A 223 -5.49 14.60 -11.67
CA SER A 223 -4.42 14.14 -12.55
C SER A 223 -3.26 13.51 -11.76
N GLU A 224 -2.83 14.14 -10.66
CA GLU A 224 -1.78 13.59 -9.80
C GLU A 224 -2.21 12.26 -9.16
N LEU A 225 -3.46 12.19 -8.68
CA LEU A 225 -4.01 10.96 -8.10
C LEU A 225 -4.23 9.85 -9.15
N ALA A 226 -4.65 10.20 -10.36
CA ALA A 226 -4.86 9.25 -11.45
C ALA A 226 -3.52 8.68 -11.94
N ALA A 227 -2.50 9.54 -12.07
CA ALA A 227 -1.13 9.15 -12.35
C ALA A 227 -0.58 8.23 -11.25
N ALA A 228 -0.70 8.62 -9.97
CA ALA A 228 -0.25 7.83 -8.84
C ALA A 228 -1.00 6.48 -8.73
N ALA A 229 -2.27 6.43 -9.14
CA ALA A 229 -3.09 5.22 -9.15
C ALA A 229 -2.99 4.39 -10.45
N ARG A 230 -2.27 4.87 -11.48
CA ARG A 230 -2.18 4.25 -12.81
C ARG A 230 -3.55 3.94 -13.43
N ILE A 231 -4.41 4.94 -13.42
CA ILE A 231 -5.70 4.94 -14.09
C ILE A 231 -5.82 6.19 -14.95
N SER A 232 -6.77 6.19 -15.89
CA SER A 232 -7.07 7.42 -16.62
C SER A 232 -7.77 8.42 -15.70
N ASP A 233 -7.58 9.72 -15.97
CA ASP A 233 -8.32 10.81 -15.33
C ASP A 233 -9.83 10.55 -15.36
N VAL A 234 -10.34 10.07 -16.51
CA VAL A 234 -11.75 9.71 -16.69
C VAL A 234 -12.19 8.58 -15.75
N SER A 235 -11.33 7.58 -15.52
CA SER A 235 -11.62 6.51 -14.57
C SER A 235 -11.71 7.05 -13.13
N LEU A 236 -10.82 7.98 -12.77
CA LEU A 236 -10.83 8.59 -11.44
C LEU A 236 -12.07 9.46 -11.26
N GLN A 237 -12.40 10.24 -12.29
CA GLN A 237 -13.59 11.08 -12.34
C GLN A 237 -14.86 10.25 -12.15
N HIS A 238 -14.98 9.11 -12.84
CA HIS A 238 -16.11 8.20 -12.66
C HIS A 238 -16.18 7.66 -11.24
N VAL A 239 -15.05 7.21 -10.65
CA VAL A 239 -15.04 6.73 -9.25
C VAL A 239 -15.52 7.84 -8.31
N TRP A 240 -14.99 9.05 -8.46
CA TRP A 240 -15.37 10.19 -7.62
C TRP A 240 -16.85 10.58 -7.77
N GLN A 241 -17.41 10.54 -8.98
CA GLN A 241 -18.85 10.75 -9.21
C GLN A 241 -19.69 9.69 -8.50
N ASN A 242 -19.33 8.41 -8.64
CA ASN A 242 -20.04 7.33 -7.95
C ASN A 242 -19.97 7.49 -6.42
N LEU A 243 -18.83 7.93 -5.87
CA LEU A 243 -18.70 8.20 -4.42
C LEU A 243 -19.69 9.28 -3.94
N GLN A 244 -19.97 10.31 -4.74
CA GLN A 244 -20.93 11.37 -4.39
C GLN A 244 -22.38 10.88 -4.34
N GLU A 245 -22.70 9.78 -5.02
CA GLU A 245 -24.04 9.19 -5.06
C GLU A 245 -24.28 8.17 -3.93
N LEU A 246 -23.20 7.77 -3.23
CA LEU A 246 -23.27 6.80 -2.15
C LEU A 246 -23.65 7.44 -0.81
N ALA A 247 -24.36 6.68 0.02
CA ALA A 247 -24.54 7.00 1.43
C ALA A 247 -23.25 6.69 2.21
N LEU A 248 -22.29 7.61 2.15
CA LEU A 248 -20.98 7.48 2.79
C LEU A 248 -21.08 7.71 4.31
N PRO A 249 -20.22 7.05 5.12
CA PRO A 249 -20.24 7.23 6.58
C PRO A 249 -19.85 8.67 6.94
N ALA A 250 -20.55 9.22 7.93
CA ALA A 250 -20.29 10.56 8.43
C ALA A 250 -18.83 10.68 8.94
N TRP A 251 -18.20 11.82 8.68
CA TRP A 251 -16.91 12.15 9.24
C TRP A 251 -17.09 12.99 10.51
N PRO A 252 -16.49 12.61 11.65
CA PRO A 252 -16.57 13.42 12.85
C PRO A 252 -15.83 14.74 12.63
N THR A 253 -16.56 15.85 12.65
CA THR A 253 -15.95 17.17 12.73
C THR A 253 -15.41 17.40 14.15
N PRO A 254 -14.30 18.15 14.31
CA PRO A 254 -13.71 18.45 15.62
C PRO A 254 -14.70 19.04 16.64
N GLU A 255 -15.78 19.66 16.19
CA GLU A 255 -16.84 20.22 17.04
C GLU A 255 -17.72 19.16 17.73
N SER A 256 -17.78 17.94 17.20
CA SER A 256 -18.59 16.85 17.80
C SER A 256 -17.93 16.23 19.04
N SER A 257 -16.60 16.32 19.15
CA SER A 257 -15.83 15.77 20.28
C SER A 257 -15.84 16.70 21.51
N ALA A 258 -16.12 17.99 21.30
CA ALA A 258 -16.11 19.01 22.36
C ALA A 258 -17.41 19.06 23.18
N ARG A 259 -18.52 18.45 22.72
CA ARG A 259 -19.80 18.47 23.44
C ARG A 259 -19.98 17.34 24.44
N THR A 260 -19.17 16.29 24.40
CA THR A 260 -19.29 15.14 25.32
C THR A 260 -18.48 15.25 26.61
N ASP A 261 -17.54 16.20 26.70
CA ASP A 261 -16.66 16.35 27.87
C ASP A 261 -17.09 17.47 28.83
N THR A 262 -17.91 18.43 28.37
CA THR A 262 -18.35 19.56 29.21
C THR A 262 -19.56 19.22 30.08
N GLU A 263 -20.35 18.20 29.74
CA GLU A 263 -21.54 17.79 30.54
C GLU A 263 -21.23 16.76 31.65
N ARG A 264 -20.00 16.20 31.72
CA ARG A 264 -19.60 15.28 32.82
C ARG A 264 -18.75 15.93 33.90
N ARG A 265 -18.51 17.24 33.82
CA ARG A 265 -17.77 18.00 34.84
C ARG A 265 -18.51 19.29 35.16
N SER A 266 -19.59 19.17 35.93
CA SER A 266 -19.98 20.20 36.89
C SER A 266 -20.63 19.51 38.09
N PRO A 267 -20.34 20.01 39.31
CA PRO A 267 -20.29 19.25 40.56
C PRO A 267 -21.64 18.85 41.15
#